data_AF-A0A504YYN2-F1
#
_entry.id   AF-A0A504YYN2-F1
#
_cell.length_a   1.000
_cell.length_b   1.000
_cell.length_c   1.000
_cell.angle_alpha   90.00
_cell.angle_beta   90.00
_cell.angle_gamma   90.00
#
_symmetry.space_group_name_H-M   'P 1'
#
loop_
_entity.id
_entity.type
_entity.pdbx_description
1 polymer ?
#
loop_
_entity_poly.entity_id
_entity_poly.type
_entity_poly.pdbx_seq_one_letter_code
_entity_poly.pdbx_strand_id
1 'polypeptide(L)'
;MMNIDVVARFNYPEDDLGKFVHHSSKILVSELNGLSCQCQEILEHGKTLDDLFQRHVRPFVHAFVSGFNTCLFLMGEKSSGQNILLNGHALELQGIVGHLMLTVSEQLNQDVNLTRKARNNSAELKIKAYIVRGENIEDLLTGNAYAREKLHLCDTIENGFIVKGLNDLTVRNAREANEIGNAILSRYFALVYGTNRTASTEPVGFFLRLNLSSSHVAETDNPTRSTLTVFALTGVESLNAVLRQPQSADLRTHGIVSLYELINQLAAGPPGKRDFPNYGISVLTRLLLDELGGNCFTRVLFSLPAKPDPEAHAVLVHMASRLTRIVNCPVVNDQAALLWAARARELTRHALQMAQSTAITSTKATTAAATKQPEGSAGHAIVYTDARNLRQNVSELTRRLEQLNQEYLHNTDERVRLSKIWMMGEEQNVRLNEELATAQTDLNELRIKR
;
A
#
# COMPACT_ATOMS: atom_id res chain seq x y z
N MET A 1 8.23 -1.54 -10.78
CA MET A 1 8.68 -2.19 -9.53
C MET A 1 9.69 -1.27 -8.87
N MET A 2 9.48 -0.93 -7.60
CA MET A 2 10.33 -0.01 -6.86
C MET A 2 10.58 -0.59 -5.47
N ASN A 3 11.81 -0.55 -4.99
CA ASN A 3 12.14 -0.97 -3.63
C ASN A 3 11.66 0.10 -2.64
N ILE A 4 11.35 -0.32 -1.41
CA ILE A 4 11.04 0.62 -0.34
C ILE A 4 12.33 1.35 0.06
N ASP A 5 12.30 2.68 -0.03
CA ASP A 5 13.41 3.53 0.41
C ASP A 5 13.36 3.74 1.93
N VAL A 6 14.52 3.65 2.59
CA VAL A 6 14.68 4.00 4.01
C VAL A 6 15.54 5.26 4.15
N VAL A 7 15.02 6.27 4.82
CA VAL A 7 15.71 7.51 5.17
C VAL A 7 15.79 7.60 6.69
N ALA A 8 17.00 7.73 7.23
CA ALA A 8 17.23 7.82 8.67
C ALA A 8 17.42 9.27 9.12
N ARG A 9 16.96 9.61 10.32
CA ARG A 9 17.14 10.93 10.94
C ARG A 9 17.61 10.80 12.38
N PHE A 10 18.66 11.56 12.71
CA PHE A 10 19.16 11.71 14.08
C PHE A 10 18.65 13.02 14.68
N ASN A 11 18.03 12.95 15.85
CA ASN A 11 17.39 14.10 16.48
C ASN A 11 18.23 14.78 17.58
N TYR A 12 19.47 14.35 17.82
CA TYR A 12 20.31 14.85 18.92
C TYR A 12 21.78 15.04 18.49
N PRO A 13 22.57 15.88 19.19
CA PRO A 13 23.93 16.26 18.81
C PRO A 13 24.95 15.11 18.83
N GLU A 14 26.04 15.30 18.08
CA GLU A 14 26.97 14.29 17.53
C GLU A 14 27.90 13.57 18.51
N ASP A 15 27.92 13.91 19.79
CA ASP A 15 29.03 13.51 20.69
C ASP A 15 29.16 11.98 20.94
N ASP A 16 28.18 11.16 20.55
CA ASP A 16 28.21 9.69 20.60
C ASP A 16 27.89 8.99 19.25
N LEU A 17 27.73 9.73 18.14
CA LEU A 17 27.23 9.16 16.86
C LEU A 17 28.20 8.20 16.16
N GLY A 18 29.51 8.31 16.44
CA GLY A 18 30.54 7.48 15.81
C GLY A 18 30.43 5.97 16.08
N LYS A 19 29.60 5.56 17.04
CA LYS A 19 29.37 4.15 17.40
C LYS A 19 28.22 3.49 16.63
N PHE A 20 27.25 4.28 16.14
CA PHE A 20 26.02 3.78 15.51
C PHE A 20 25.96 4.05 13.99
N VAL A 21 26.82 4.92 13.47
CA VAL A 21 26.71 5.44 12.09
C VAL A 21 28.07 5.49 11.41
N HIS A 22 28.17 4.86 10.24
CA HIS A 22 29.24 5.15 9.29
C HIS A 22 28.74 6.19 8.27
N HIS A 23 28.94 7.47 8.58
CA HIS A 23 28.46 8.62 7.81
C HIS A 23 28.93 8.61 6.33
N SER A 24 30.13 8.13 6.06
CA SER A 24 30.69 8.03 4.71
C SER A 24 30.00 6.99 3.82
N SER A 25 29.28 6.03 4.40
CA SER A 25 28.74 4.86 3.69
C SER A 25 27.20 4.81 3.65
N LYS A 26 26.50 5.74 4.32
CA LYS A 26 25.04 5.71 4.52
C LYS A 26 24.55 4.41 5.17
N ILE A 27 25.34 3.83 6.07
CA ILE A 27 25.03 2.58 6.73
C ILE A 27 24.75 2.83 8.20
N LEU A 28 23.58 2.41 8.65
CA LEU A 28 23.27 2.26 10.07
C LEU A 28 23.77 0.90 10.53
N VAL A 29 24.54 0.86 11.62
CA VAL A 29 25.07 -0.39 12.19
C VAL A 29 24.56 -0.56 13.61
N SER A 30 24.05 -1.75 13.92
CA SER A 30 23.71 -2.16 15.27
C SER A 30 24.95 -2.67 16.01
N GLU A 31 25.18 -2.17 17.23
CA GLU A 31 26.30 -2.54 18.09
C GLU A 31 26.30 -4.02 18.50
N LEU A 32 25.13 -4.61 18.79
CA LEU A 32 25.06 -5.95 19.38
C LEU A 32 25.33 -7.09 18.39
N ASN A 33 24.89 -6.93 17.14
CA ASN A 33 24.85 -8.03 16.17
C ASN A 33 25.65 -7.74 14.89
N GLY A 34 26.26 -6.55 14.76
CA GLY A 34 26.92 -6.11 13.53
C GLY A 34 25.97 -5.99 12.32
N LEU A 35 24.66 -6.02 12.58
CA LEU A 35 23.63 -5.90 11.54
C LEU A 35 23.67 -4.49 10.96
N SER A 36 23.73 -4.41 9.64
CA SER A 36 23.77 -3.15 8.92
C SER A 36 22.55 -2.95 8.03
N CYS A 37 22.09 -1.71 7.95
CA CYS A 37 21.07 -1.26 7.01
C CYS A 37 21.67 -0.16 6.15
N GLN A 38 21.64 -0.35 4.83
CA GLN A 38 22.01 0.69 3.88
C GLN A 38 20.81 1.62 3.67
N CYS A 39 20.94 2.86 4.12
CA CYS A 39 19.92 3.90 3.95
C CYS A 39 20.17 4.69 2.67
N GLN A 40 19.11 5.24 2.10
CA GLN A 40 19.20 6.13 0.94
C GLN A 40 19.83 7.47 1.32
N GLU A 41 19.47 7.97 2.50
CA GLU A 41 20.05 9.17 3.12
C GLU A 41 19.99 9.04 4.65
N ILE A 42 20.98 9.64 5.31
CA ILE A 42 21.03 9.84 6.76
C ILE A 42 21.04 11.35 6.98
N LEU A 43 20.02 11.86 7.65
CA LEU A 43 19.82 13.28 7.94
C LEU A 43 20.34 13.59 9.36
N GLU A 44 21.33 14.46 9.43
CA GLU A 44 21.92 14.96 10.67
C GLU A 44 21.02 15.98 11.36
N HIS A 45 21.25 16.19 12.65
CA HIS A 45 20.48 17.10 13.51
C HIS A 45 20.38 18.53 12.94
N GLY A 46 21.39 18.99 12.20
CA GLY A 46 21.44 20.32 11.60
C GLY A 46 20.54 20.54 10.38
N LYS A 47 19.93 19.49 9.80
CA LYS A 47 18.99 19.64 8.67
C LYS A 47 17.57 19.94 9.16
N THR A 48 16.99 21.03 8.65
CA THR A 48 15.63 21.47 8.98
C THR A 48 14.59 20.43 8.57
N LEU A 49 13.45 20.39 9.26
CA LEU A 49 12.31 19.54 8.87
C LEU A 49 11.81 19.89 7.46
N ASP A 50 11.98 21.15 7.05
CA ASP A 50 11.62 21.63 5.72
C ASP A 50 12.49 21.00 4.62
N ASP A 51 13.81 20.84 4.81
CA ASP A 51 14.68 20.16 3.84
C ASP A 51 14.29 18.68 3.68
N LEU A 52 13.96 18.00 4.80
CA LEU A 52 13.43 16.63 4.78
C LEU A 52 12.11 16.57 3.99
N PHE A 53 11.20 17.51 4.23
CA PHE A 53 9.93 17.59 3.54
C PHE A 53 10.12 17.81 2.03
N GLN A 54 10.91 18.82 1.65
CA GLN A 54 11.14 19.18 0.25
C GLN A 54 11.81 18.06 -0.54
N ARG A 55 12.80 17.36 0.04
CA ARG A 55 13.51 16.27 -0.65
C ARG A 55 12.73 14.97 -0.68
N HIS A 56 12.14 14.57 0.45
CA HIS A 56 11.63 13.20 0.58
C HIS A 56 10.11 13.10 0.55
N VAL A 57 9.37 14.12 0.98
CA VAL A 57 7.91 14.07 1.09
C VAL A 57 7.22 14.75 -0.09
N ARG A 58 7.73 15.89 -0.56
CA ARG A 58 7.14 16.64 -1.69
C ARG A 58 7.01 15.80 -2.98
N PRO A 59 7.98 14.94 -3.37
CA PRO A 59 7.80 14.06 -4.53
C PRO A 59 6.64 13.07 -4.36
N PHE A 60 6.35 12.63 -3.12
CA PHE A 60 5.25 11.74 -2.81
C PHE A 60 3.92 12.48 -2.93
N VAL A 61 3.85 13.73 -2.49
CA VAL A 61 2.66 14.57 -2.70
C VAL A 61 2.37 14.74 -4.20
N HIS A 62 3.40 14.98 -5.01
CA HIS A 62 3.23 15.06 -6.47
C HIS A 62 2.75 13.74 -7.07
N ALA A 63 3.33 12.60 -6.67
CA ALA A 63 2.88 11.28 -7.13
C ALA A 63 1.42 11.00 -6.71
N PHE A 64 1.03 11.42 -5.51
CA PHE A 64 -0.34 11.32 -5.01
C PHE A 64 -1.31 12.13 -5.87
N VAL A 65 -0.99 13.38 -6.19
CA VAL A 65 -1.82 14.22 -7.07
C VAL A 65 -1.90 13.64 -8.48
N SER A 66 -0.82 13.00 -8.95
CA SER A 66 -0.78 12.32 -10.26
C SER A 66 -1.57 10.99 -10.31
N GLY A 67 -2.21 10.56 -9.22
CA GLY A 67 -3.05 9.36 -9.20
C GLY A 67 -2.38 8.08 -8.65
N PHE A 68 -1.16 8.17 -8.10
CA PHE A 68 -0.51 7.04 -7.44
C PHE A 68 -0.84 6.95 -5.95
N ASN A 69 -0.84 5.73 -5.40
CA ASN A 69 -0.86 5.54 -3.95
C ASN A 69 0.53 5.81 -3.36
N THR A 70 0.57 6.49 -2.23
CA THR A 70 1.82 6.87 -1.55
C THR A 70 1.72 6.61 -0.05
N CYS A 71 2.82 6.21 0.57
CA CYS A 71 2.88 5.92 1.98
C CYS A 71 4.18 6.46 2.60
N LEU A 72 4.04 7.22 3.69
CA LEU A 72 5.12 7.59 4.58
C LEU A 72 5.02 6.75 5.84
N PHE A 73 5.94 5.80 5.98
CA PHE A 73 6.03 4.90 7.13
C PHE A 73 7.07 5.45 8.11
N LEU A 74 6.60 6.04 9.21
CA LEU A 74 7.45 6.45 10.33
C LEU A 74 7.67 5.30 11.30
N MET A 75 8.93 5.07 11.65
CA MET A 75 9.35 4.07 12.64
C MET A 75 10.48 4.61 13.51
N GLY A 76 10.53 4.14 14.76
CA GLY A 76 11.51 4.56 15.74
C GLY A 76 11.05 4.21 17.14
N GLU A 77 11.97 4.23 18.10
CA GLU A 77 11.65 3.94 19.50
C GLU A 77 10.82 5.05 20.14
N LYS A 78 10.25 4.78 21.31
CA LYS A 78 9.72 5.85 22.16
C LYS A 78 10.82 6.88 22.41
N SER A 79 10.46 8.16 22.43
CA SER A 79 11.42 9.29 22.56
C SER A 79 12.36 9.51 21.37
N SER A 80 12.19 8.78 20.26
CA SER A 80 13.02 8.98 19.05
C SER A 80 12.71 10.27 18.28
N GLY A 81 11.67 11.02 18.65
CA GLY A 81 11.27 12.27 17.97
C GLY A 81 10.22 12.11 16.87
N GLN A 82 9.53 10.95 16.76
CA GLN A 82 8.41 10.78 15.83
C GLN A 82 7.33 11.87 15.98
N ASN A 83 7.05 12.33 17.20
CA ASN A 83 6.09 13.42 17.44
C ASN A 83 6.54 14.73 16.78
N ILE A 84 7.85 15.02 16.83
CA ILE A 84 8.43 16.22 16.24
C ILE A 84 8.37 16.12 14.72
N LEU A 85 8.55 14.93 14.16
CA LEU A 85 8.35 14.70 12.72
C LEU A 85 6.89 14.88 12.31
N LEU A 86 5.95 14.37 13.09
CA LEU A 86 4.51 14.44 12.78
C LEU A 86 3.93 15.85 12.97
N ASN A 87 4.16 16.48 14.13
CA ASN A 87 3.54 17.75 14.56
C ASN A 87 4.44 18.96 14.34
N GLY A 88 5.75 18.77 14.38
CA GLY A 88 6.72 19.86 14.46
C GLY A 88 6.95 20.34 15.89
N HIS A 89 7.58 21.51 16.02
CA HIS A 89 7.85 22.16 17.30
C HIS A 89 6.99 23.41 17.44
N ALA A 90 6.42 23.64 18.63
CA ALA A 90 5.46 24.70 18.94
C ALA A 90 5.93 26.15 18.69
N LEU A 91 7.19 26.38 18.32
CA LEU A 91 7.77 27.71 18.26
C LEU A 91 8.07 28.22 16.84
N GLU A 92 8.25 27.38 15.80
CA GLU A 92 8.58 27.90 14.44
C GLU A 92 8.58 26.87 13.28
N LEU A 93 8.53 25.56 13.55
CA LEU A 93 8.64 24.52 12.51
C LEU A 93 7.36 23.67 12.46
N GLN A 94 6.62 23.73 11.35
CA GLN A 94 5.51 22.81 11.10
C GLN A 94 6.04 21.38 10.89
N GLY A 95 5.30 20.40 11.39
CA GLY A 95 5.59 18.99 11.13
C GLY A 95 5.24 18.55 9.71
N ILE A 96 5.59 17.31 9.38
CA ILE A 96 5.31 16.70 8.07
C ILE A 96 3.83 16.78 7.74
N VAL A 97 2.94 16.54 8.71
CA VAL A 97 1.48 16.55 8.45
C VAL A 97 0.99 17.95 8.08
N GLY A 98 1.46 19.00 8.77
CA GLY A 98 1.10 20.39 8.46
C GLY A 98 1.55 20.79 7.05
N HIS A 99 2.83 20.57 6.75
CA HIS A 99 3.38 20.83 5.41
C HIS A 99 2.68 20.01 4.32
N LEU A 100 2.30 18.77 4.62
CA LEU A 100 1.61 17.89 3.69
C LEU A 100 0.21 18.41 3.37
N MET A 101 -0.57 18.80 4.39
CA MET A 101 -1.91 19.36 4.17
C MET A 101 -1.86 20.64 3.33
N LEU A 102 -0.89 21.52 3.60
CA LEU A 102 -0.69 22.75 2.82
C LEU A 102 -0.29 22.44 1.38
N THR A 103 0.73 21.60 1.18
CA THR A 103 1.26 21.28 -0.15
C THR A 103 0.23 20.57 -1.01
N VAL A 104 -0.51 19.61 -0.46
CA VAL A 104 -1.62 18.93 -1.17
C VAL A 104 -2.65 19.97 -1.62
N SER A 105 -3.05 20.87 -0.71
CA SER A 105 -4.05 21.89 -1.03
C SER A 105 -3.55 22.91 -2.05
N GLU A 106 -2.28 23.30 -1.98
CA GLU A 106 -1.64 24.17 -2.97
C GLU A 106 -1.60 23.54 -4.36
N GLN A 107 -1.19 22.27 -4.45
CA GLN A 107 -1.14 21.55 -5.73
C GLN A 107 -2.54 21.36 -6.33
N LEU A 108 -3.53 20.99 -5.51
CA LEU A 108 -4.93 20.90 -5.96
C LEU A 108 -5.44 22.26 -6.48
N ASN A 109 -5.12 23.36 -5.79
CA ASN A 109 -5.51 24.70 -6.24
C ASN A 109 -4.78 25.14 -7.51
N GLN A 110 -3.51 24.80 -7.66
CA GLN A 110 -2.73 25.09 -8.87
C GLN A 110 -3.28 24.33 -10.06
N ASP A 111 -3.55 23.03 -9.90
CA ASP A 111 -4.15 22.21 -10.95
C ASP A 111 -5.53 22.72 -11.34
N VAL A 112 -6.37 23.10 -10.37
CA VAL A 112 -7.68 23.73 -10.63
C VAL A 112 -7.54 25.07 -11.34
N ASN A 113 -6.54 25.89 -11.03
CA ASN A 113 -6.34 27.17 -11.71
C ASN A 113 -5.77 27.01 -13.13
N LEU A 114 -4.91 26.02 -13.37
CA LEU A 114 -4.41 25.66 -14.69
C LEU A 114 -5.51 25.01 -15.55
N THR A 115 -6.34 24.16 -14.94
CA THR A 115 -7.49 23.51 -15.60
C THR A 115 -8.76 24.35 -15.59
N ARG A 116 -8.87 25.49 -14.92
CA ARG A 116 -10.03 26.41 -15.06
C ARG A 116 -10.20 26.97 -16.48
N LYS A 117 -9.17 26.85 -17.33
CA LYS A 117 -9.29 27.05 -18.79
C LYS A 117 -10.04 25.91 -19.50
N ALA A 118 -10.17 24.74 -18.87
CA ALA A 118 -10.93 23.56 -19.28
C ALA A 118 -12.12 23.31 -18.31
N ARG A 119 -13.32 23.63 -18.75
CA ARG A 119 -14.47 24.03 -17.92
C ARG A 119 -15.02 23.05 -16.87
N ASN A 120 -14.54 21.80 -16.72
CA ASN A 120 -15.18 20.77 -15.90
C ASN A 120 -14.17 19.81 -15.22
N ASN A 121 -13.54 20.22 -14.11
CA ASN A 121 -12.75 19.32 -13.27
C ASN A 121 -13.25 19.37 -11.83
N SER A 122 -13.68 18.23 -11.28
CA SER A 122 -14.06 18.10 -9.86
C SER A 122 -13.14 17.11 -9.16
N ALA A 123 -12.30 17.65 -8.26
CA ALA A 123 -11.47 16.87 -7.36
C ALA A 123 -12.09 16.90 -5.96
N GLU A 124 -12.28 15.73 -5.35
CA GLU A 124 -12.74 15.60 -3.97
C GLU A 124 -11.62 15.01 -3.11
N LEU A 125 -11.28 15.70 -2.01
CA LEU A 125 -10.29 15.25 -1.03
C LEU A 125 -11.00 14.83 0.26
N LYS A 126 -10.81 13.59 0.68
CA LYS A 126 -11.37 13.02 1.92
C LYS A 126 -10.28 12.60 2.90
N ILE A 127 -10.41 13.02 4.15
CA ILE A 127 -9.49 12.67 5.24
C ILE A 127 -10.11 11.58 6.11
N LYS A 128 -9.30 10.57 6.41
CA LYS A 128 -9.59 9.48 7.35
C LYS A 128 -8.45 9.38 8.35
N ALA A 129 -8.75 9.31 9.65
CA ALA A 129 -7.72 9.16 10.67
C ALA A 129 -8.16 8.21 11.78
N TYR A 130 -7.31 7.24 12.11
CA TYR A 130 -7.62 6.23 13.11
C TYR A 130 -6.35 5.65 13.73
N ILE A 131 -6.51 5.03 14.91
CA ILE A 131 -5.45 4.28 15.57
C ILE A 131 -5.82 2.82 15.71
N VAL A 132 -4.80 1.98 15.68
CA VAL A 132 -4.92 0.56 15.98
C VAL A 132 -4.37 0.33 17.39
N ARG A 133 -5.19 -0.27 18.26
CA ARG A 133 -4.82 -0.64 19.63
C ARG A 133 -5.03 -2.13 19.82
N GLY A 134 -3.93 -2.87 19.88
CA GLY A 134 -3.97 -4.34 19.77
C GLY A 134 -4.59 -4.72 18.43
N GLU A 135 -5.80 -5.29 18.46
CA GLU A 135 -6.57 -5.67 17.26
C GLU A 135 -7.87 -4.86 17.09
N ASN A 136 -8.05 -3.78 17.87
CA ASN A 136 -9.20 -2.87 17.74
C ASN A 136 -8.80 -1.59 17.02
N ILE A 137 -9.70 -1.07 16.18
CA ILE A 137 -9.55 0.20 15.49
C ILE A 137 -10.37 1.26 16.23
N GLU A 138 -9.77 2.43 16.50
CA GLU A 138 -10.43 3.59 17.13
C GLU A 138 -10.36 4.79 16.16
N ASP A 139 -11.50 5.38 15.82
CA ASP A 139 -11.58 6.58 14.97
C ASP A 139 -11.14 7.83 15.75
N LEU A 140 -10.33 8.70 15.11
CA LEU A 140 -9.83 9.95 15.69
C LEU A 140 -10.69 11.17 15.31
N LEU A 141 -11.58 11.05 14.34
CA LEU A 141 -12.41 12.14 13.84
C LEU A 141 -13.65 12.38 14.71
N THR A 142 -14.14 11.37 15.43
CA THR A 142 -15.26 11.49 16.38
C THR A 142 -14.86 12.26 17.63
N GLY A 143 -15.51 13.41 17.86
CA GLY A 143 -15.35 14.19 19.09
C GLY A 143 -16.05 13.60 20.31
N ASN A 144 -16.80 12.51 20.14
CA ASN A 144 -17.67 11.96 21.17
C ASN A 144 -17.19 10.57 21.60
N ALA A 145 -16.63 10.49 22.82
CA ALA A 145 -16.08 9.26 23.39
C ALA A 145 -17.13 8.15 23.65
N TYR A 146 -18.41 8.47 23.52
CA TYR A 146 -19.54 7.61 23.88
C TYR A 146 -20.13 6.78 22.73
N ALA A 147 -19.77 7.05 21.48
CA ALA A 147 -20.17 6.26 20.31
C ALA A 147 -18.99 5.42 19.79
N ARG A 148 -18.40 4.59 20.66
CA ARG A 148 -17.41 3.60 20.27
C ARG A 148 -18.12 2.34 19.78
N GLU A 149 -18.82 2.43 18.65
CA GLU A 149 -19.15 1.21 17.91
C GLU A 149 -17.84 0.53 17.52
N LYS A 150 -17.78 -0.80 17.66
CA LYS A 150 -16.60 -1.56 17.24
C LYS A 150 -16.45 -1.41 15.73
N LEU A 151 -15.38 -0.76 15.32
CA LEU A 151 -15.03 -0.63 13.91
C LEU A 151 -14.52 -1.98 13.40
N HIS A 152 -15.09 -2.44 12.29
CA HIS A 152 -14.77 -3.73 11.71
C HIS A 152 -14.07 -3.55 10.37
N LEU A 153 -13.02 -4.34 10.16
CA LEU A 153 -12.33 -4.42 8.88
C LEU A 153 -13.13 -5.31 7.93
N CYS A 154 -13.58 -4.76 6.82
CA CYS A 154 -14.35 -5.44 5.78
C CYS A 154 -13.54 -5.52 4.49
N ASP A 155 -13.51 -6.70 3.88
CA ASP A 155 -12.92 -6.89 2.56
C ASP A 155 -13.96 -6.64 1.47
N THR A 156 -13.68 -5.68 0.59
CA THR A 156 -14.56 -5.26 -0.51
C THR A 156 -13.87 -5.52 -1.85
N ILE A 157 -14.66 -5.93 -2.85
CA ILE A 157 -14.15 -6.21 -4.19
C ILE A 157 -13.60 -4.92 -4.84
N GLU A 158 -14.24 -3.78 -4.60
CA GLU A 158 -13.88 -2.51 -5.27
C GLU A 158 -12.64 -1.83 -4.66
N ASN A 159 -12.49 -1.86 -3.34
CA ASN A 159 -11.45 -1.07 -2.66
C ASN A 159 -10.56 -1.91 -1.73
N GLY A 160 -10.69 -3.24 -1.73
CA GLY A 160 -9.97 -4.12 -0.81
C GLY A 160 -10.45 -3.93 0.63
N PHE A 161 -9.51 -3.97 1.57
CA PHE A 161 -9.80 -3.83 3.00
C PHE A 161 -10.18 -2.38 3.37
N ILE A 162 -11.43 -2.18 3.75
CA ILE A 162 -11.96 -0.91 4.26
C ILE A 162 -12.39 -1.10 5.72
N VAL A 163 -12.15 -0.08 6.55
CA VAL A 163 -12.73 0.00 7.89
C VAL A 163 -14.17 0.50 7.77
N LYS A 164 -15.14 -0.36 8.06
CA LYS A 164 -16.57 -0.01 8.05
C LYS A 164 -16.92 0.79 9.31
N GLY A 165 -17.67 1.87 9.14
CA GLY A 165 -18.07 2.77 10.23
C GLY A 165 -17.06 3.88 10.54
N LEU A 166 -15.98 4.00 9.76
CA LEU A 166 -15.03 5.09 9.90
C LEU A 166 -15.62 6.39 9.34
N ASN A 167 -15.50 7.50 10.06
CA ASN A 167 -15.89 8.79 9.52
C ASN A 167 -14.89 9.26 8.46
N ASP A 168 -15.40 9.96 7.45
CA ASP A 168 -14.63 10.67 6.45
C ASP A 168 -15.00 12.16 6.46
N LEU A 169 -13.99 13.02 6.45
CA LEU A 169 -14.19 14.47 6.33
C LEU A 169 -13.78 14.91 4.93
N THR A 170 -14.72 15.47 4.17
CA THR A 170 -14.42 16.11 2.89
C THR A 170 -13.85 17.49 3.14
N VAL A 171 -12.68 17.77 2.58
CA VAL A 171 -11.96 19.04 2.73
C VAL A 171 -12.25 19.92 1.53
N ARG A 172 -12.58 21.19 1.78
CA ARG A 172 -12.86 22.17 0.72
C ARG A 172 -11.74 23.19 0.56
N ASN A 173 -11.06 23.54 1.65
CA ASN A 173 -10.06 24.60 1.68
C ASN A 173 -8.76 24.16 2.38
N ALA A 174 -7.64 24.75 1.98
CA ALA A 174 -6.32 24.50 2.60
C ALA A 174 -6.31 24.78 4.10
N ARG A 175 -7.02 25.82 4.53
CA ARG A 175 -7.16 26.18 5.95
C ARG A 175 -7.89 25.10 6.74
N GLU A 176 -8.99 24.59 6.19
CA GLU A 176 -9.77 23.50 6.80
C GLU A 176 -8.94 22.22 6.89
N ALA A 177 -8.16 21.90 5.85
CA ALA A 177 -7.24 20.76 5.85
C ALA A 177 -6.24 20.83 7.03
N ASN A 178 -5.65 22.01 7.24
CA ASN A 178 -4.67 22.23 8.30
C ASN A 178 -5.32 22.21 9.70
N GLU A 179 -6.49 22.82 9.86
CA GLU A 179 -7.25 22.79 11.11
C GLU A 179 -7.65 21.34 11.49
N ILE A 180 -8.15 20.56 10.52
CA ILE A 180 -8.45 19.14 10.70
C ILE A 180 -7.19 18.34 11.05
N GLY A 181 -6.09 18.56 10.33
CA GLY A 181 -4.80 17.91 10.59
C GLY A 181 -4.31 18.17 12.02
N ASN A 182 -4.32 19.42 12.47
CA ASN A 182 -3.92 19.81 13.81
C ASN A 182 -4.84 19.22 14.89
N ALA A 183 -6.15 19.16 14.64
CA ALA A 183 -7.11 18.54 15.55
C ALA A 183 -6.86 17.02 15.69
N ILE A 184 -6.61 16.32 14.58
CA ILE A 184 -6.27 14.88 14.57
C ILE A 184 -5.00 14.63 15.38
N LEU A 185 -3.95 15.41 15.12
CA LEU A 185 -2.67 15.29 15.83
C LEU A 185 -2.84 15.57 17.32
N SER A 186 -3.55 16.64 17.68
CA SER A 186 -3.82 16.98 19.08
C SER A 186 -4.53 15.85 19.83
N ARG A 187 -5.52 15.21 19.19
CA ARG A 187 -6.21 14.03 19.75
C ARG A 187 -5.29 12.82 19.83
N TYR A 188 -4.51 12.56 18.78
CA TYR A 188 -3.54 11.47 18.77
C TYR A 188 -2.53 11.61 19.91
N PHE A 189 -1.91 12.78 20.08
CA PHE A 189 -0.95 13.01 21.15
C PHE A 189 -1.59 13.01 22.54
N ALA A 190 -2.81 13.53 22.69
CA ALA A 190 -3.55 13.39 23.94
C ALA A 190 -3.79 11.92 24.32
N LEU A 191 -4.01 11.04 23.32
CA LEU A 191 -4.15 9.60 23.54
C LEU A 191 -2.79 8.95 23.84
N VAL A 192 -1.72 9.29 23.13
CA VAL A 192 -0.41 8.64 23.31
C VAL A 192 0.29 9.09 24.60
N TYR A 193 0.20 10.38 24.95
CA TYR A 193 0.96 11.01 26.05
C TYR A 193 0.09 11.49 27.22
N GLY A 194 -1.22 11.21 27.20
CA GLY A 194 -2.13 11.61 28.27
C GLY A 194 -1.81 10.98 29.62
N THR A 195 -1.95 11.77 30.70
CA THR A 195 -1.59 11.47 32.09
C THR A 195 -2.30 10.27 32.73
N ASN A 196 -3.33 9.72 32.09
CA ASN A 196 -4.24 8.73 32.69
C ASN A 196 -4.00 7.30 32.18
N ARG A 197 -2.74 6.93 31.89
CA ARG A 197 -2.43 5.67 31.20
C ARG A 197 -1.35 4.82 31.86
N THR A 198 -1.72 3.58 32.13
CA THR A 198 -0.81 2.46 32.40
C THR A 198 -0.23 1.95 31.07
N ALA A 199 0.96 1.34 31.10
CA ALA A 199 1.71 0.82 29.94
C ALA A 199 0.91 -0.14 29.01
N SER A 200 -0.29 -0.57 29.41
CA SER A 200 -1.18 -1.44 28.64
C SER A 200 -2.06 -0.72 27.60
N THR A 201 -1.95 0.60 27.47
CA THR A 201 -2.89 1.42 26.69
C THR A 201 -2.21 2.24 25.60
N GLU A 202 -1.03 1.87 25.14
CA GLU A 202 -0.40 2.55 24.01
C GLU A 202 -0.97 2.03 22.67
N PRO A 203 -1.21 2.90 21.67
CA PRO A 203 -1.57 2.45 20.34
C PRO A 203 -0.37 1.74 19.70
N VAL A 204 -0.65 0.82 18.78
CA VAL A 204 0.37 0.11 18.00
C VAL A 204 0.69 0.86 16.71
N GLY A 205 -0.33 1.47 16.09
CA GLY A 205 -0.17 2.18 14.84
C GLY A 205 -1.13 3.35 14.70
N PHE A 206 -0.65 4.45 14.15
CA PHE A 206 -1.43 5.61 13.76
C PHE A 206 -1.54 5.68 12.24
N PHE A 207 -2.75 5.89 11.74
CA PHE A 207 -3.04 6.02 10.32
C PHE A 207 -3.74 7.35 10.03
N LEU A 208 -3.15 8.13 9.13
CA LEU A 208 -3.78 9.28 8.49
C LEU A 208 -3.82 9.02 6.99
N ARG A 209 -5.02 8.85 6.42
CA ARG A 209 -5.23 8.59 4.99
C ARG A 209 -5.95 9.75 4.32
N LEU A 210 -5.32 10.32 3.30
CA LEU A 210 -5.92 11.26 2.37
C LEU A 210 -6.35 10.49 1.12
N ASN A 211 -7.62 10.56 0.76
CA ASN A 211 -8.15 9.96 -0.46
C ASN A 211 -8.50 11.09 -1.42
N LEU A 212 -7.87 11.11 -2.58
CA LEU A 212 -8.18 12.03 -3.65
C LEU A 212 -8.90 11.28 -4.76
N SER A 213 -10.08 11.75 -5.13
CA SER A 213 -10.78 11.31 -6.32
C SER A 213 -10.89 12.49 -7.28
N SER A 214 -10.24 12.36 -8.44
CA SER A 214 -10.33 13.34 -9.52
C SER A 214 -11.22 12.78 -10.62
N SER A 215 -12.30 13.49 -10.94
CA SER A 215 -13.10 13.21 -12.13
C SER A 215 -12.82 14.29 -13.18
N HIS A 216 -11.94 13.98 -14.12
CA HIS A 216 -11.73 14.77 -15.32
C HIS A 216 -12.90 14.51 -16.28
N VAL A 217 -13.65 15.55 -16.66
CA VAL A 217 -14.78 15.43 -17.61
C VAL A 217 -14.33 15.75 -19.05
N ALA A 218 -13.03 16.04 -19.26
CA ALA A 218 -12.49 16.18 -20.61
C ALA A 218 -12.34 14.78 -21.24
N GLU A 219 -12.83 14.62 -22.47
CA GLU A 219 -12.99 13.36 -23.25
C GLU A 219 -11.73 12.47 -23.39
N THR A 220 -10.57 12.88 -22.85
CA THR A 220 -9.29 12.21 -23.00
C THR A 220 -8.65 11.73 -21.70
N ASP A 221 -9.15 12.12 -20.52
CA ASP A 221 -8.50 11.77 -19.24
C ASP A 221 -9.42 10.93 -18.35
N ASN A 222 -8.95 9.75 -17.95
CA ASN A 222 -9.70 8.82 -17.11
C ASN A 222 -9.79 9.35 -15.66
N PRO A 223 -10.90 9.13 -14.94
CA PRO A 223 -10.97 9.46 -13.53
C PRO A 223 -9.93 8.66 -12.75
N THR A 224 -9.20 9.34 -11.87
CA THR A 224 -8.13 8.75 -11.06
C THR A 224 -8.48 8.79 -9.58
N ARG A 225 -8.00 7.79 -8.83
CA ARG A 225 -8.18 7.71 -7.38
C ARG A 225 -6.88 7.36 -6.67
N SER A 226 -6.35 8.27 -5.88
CA SER A 226 -5.12 8.06 -5.13
C SER A 226 -5.35 8.09 -3.62
N THR A 227 -4.49 7.40 -2.90
CA THR A 227 -4.43 7.41 -1.43
C THR A 227 -3.04 7.79 -0.96
N LEU A 228 -2.94 8.79 -0.09
CA LEU A 228 -1.73 9.10 0.66
C LEU A 228 -1.92 8.63 2.10
N THR A 229 -1.07 7.72 2.55
CA THR A 229 -1.06 7.20 3.92
C THR A 229 0.14 7.75 4.68
N VAL A 230 -0.08 8.38 5.83
CA VAL A 230 0.96 8.58 6.84
C VAL A 230 0.71 7.55 7.94
N PHE A 231 1.65 6.62 8.06
CA PHE A 231 1.61 5.55 9.04
C PHE A 231 2.74 5.73 10.05
N ALA A 232 2.42 5.78 11.35
CA ALA A 232 3.43 5.81 12.40
C ALA A 232 3.31 4.58 13.29
N LEU A 233 4.42 3.84 13.43
CA LEU A 233 4.51 2.65 14.26
C LEU A 233 5.09 3.01 15.63
N THR A 234 4.40 2.55 16.68
CA THR A 234 4.76 2.77 18.08
C THR A 234 4.88 1.45 18.83
N GLY A 235 5.62 1.41 19.93
CA GLY A 235 5.73 0.21 20.78
C GLY A 235 6.72 -0.85 20.28
N VAL A 236 7.61 -0.50 19.34
CA VAL A 236 8.65 -1.38 18.78
C VAL A 236 9.62 -1.91 19.83
N GLU A 237 9.82 -1.18 20.93
CA GLU A 237 10.61 -1.59 22.08
C GLU A 237 10.11 -2.90 22.72
N SER A 238 8.80 -3.15 22.65
CA SER A 238 8.19 -4.36 23.19
C SER A 238 8.45 -5.60 22.32
N LEU A 239 8.86 -5.41 21.06
CA LEU A 239 9.13 -6.51 20.13
C LEU A 239 10.32 -7.36 20.61
N ASN A 240 11.38 -6.71 21.09
CA ASN A 240 12.57 -7.41 21.56
C ASN A 240 12.29 -8.31 22.78
N ALA A 241 11.47 -7.85 23.73
CA ALA A 241 11.03 -8.66 24.86
C ALA A 241 10.27 -9.93 24.40
N VAL A 242 9.38 -9.79 23.41
CA VAL A 242 8.59 -10.90 22.87
C VAL A 242 9.43 -11.85 22.02
N LEU A 243 10.40 -11.34 21.26
CA LEU A 243 11.30 -12.19 20.45
C LEU A 243 12.15 -13.12 21.31
N ARG A 244 12.54 -12.70 22.52
CA ARG A 244 13.29 -13.54 23.46
C ARG A 244 12.41 -14.51 24.25
N GLN A 245 11.19 -14.10 24.57
CA GLN A 245 10.22 -14.93 25.27
C GLN A 245 8.90 -14.94 24.50
N PRO A 246 8.71 -15.90 23.58
CA PRO A 246 7.49 -15.98 22.78
C PRO A 246 6.23 -16.24 23.62
N GLN A 247 6.39 -16.74 24.86
CA GLN A 247 5.30 -16.92 25.83
C GLN A 247 4.77 -15.59 26.41
N SER A 248 5.50 -14.48 26.22
CA SER A 248 5.08 -13.12 26.63
C SER A 248 4.34 -12.36 25.51
N ALA A 249 3.97 -13.04 24.42
CA ALA A 249 3.21 -12.43 23.34
C ALA A 249 1.78 -12.10 23.82
N ASP A 250 1.52 -10.82 24.04
CA ASP A 250 0.19 -10.31 24.40
C ASP A 250 -0.56 -9.83 23.16
N LEU A 251 -1.89 -9.66 23.28
CA LEU A 251 -2.71 -8.98 22.26
C LEU A 251 -2.19 -7.58 21.87
N ARG A 252 -1.36 -6.96 22.73
CA ARG A 252 -0.76 -5.63 22.51
C ARG A 252 0.38 -5.66 21.51
N THR A 253 1.22 -6.70 21.58
CA THR A 253 2.41 -6.85 20.73
C THR A 253 2.13 -7.69 19.50
N HIS A 254 1.00 -8.42 19.48
CA HIS A 254 0.57 -9.25 18.37
C HIS A 254 0.64 -8.54 17.02
N GLY A 255 0.14 -7.30 16.91
CA GLY A 255 0.19 -6.55 15.65
C GLY A 255 1.61 -6.21 15.18
N ILE A 256 2.51 -5.84 16.11
CA ILE A 256 3.91 -5.51 15.79
C ILE A 256 4.70 -6.76 15.41
N VAL A 257 4.51 -7.85 16.15
CA VAL A 257 5.13 -9.16 15.86
C VAL A 257 4.69 -9.67 14.51
N SER A 258 3.38 -9.62 14.22
CA SER A 258 2.82 -10.00 12.92
C SER A 258 3.41 -9.16 11.78
N LEU A 259 3.56 -7.85 12.00
CA LEU A 259 4.17 -6.95 11.03
C LEU A 259 5.65 -7.29 10.79
N TYR A 260 6.40 -7.57 11.86
CA TYR A 260 7.80 -7.96 11.77
C TYR A 260 7.98 -9.28 11.00
N GLU A 261 7.15 -10.28 11.28
CA GLU A 261 7.18 -11.56 10.57
C GLU A 261 6.79 -11.39 9.09
N LEU A 262 5.75 -10.61 8.80
CA LEU A 262 5.34 -10.28 7.44
C LEU A 262 6.48 -9.62 6.66
N ILE A 263 7.18 -8.65 7.25
CA ILE A 263 8.33 -7.99 6.61
C ILE A 263 9.43 -9.00 6.31
N ASN A 264 9.70 -9.95 7.21
CA ASN A 264 10.69 -11.01 6.97
C ASN A 264 10.27 -11.95 5.83
N GLN A 265 9.00 -12.35 5.78
CA GLN A 265 8.45 -13.16 4.69
C GLN A 265 8.54 -12.42 3.35
N LEU A 266 8.20 -11.13 3.32
CA LEU A 266 8.29 -10.31 2.12
C LEU A 266 9.75 -10.10 1.67
N ALA A 267 10.68 -9.95 2.61
CA ALA A 267 12.10 -9.76 2.33
C ALA A 267 12.84 -11.06 1.97
N ALA A 268 12.21 -12.24 2.10
CA ALA A 268 12.83 -13.53 1.82
C ALA A 268 13.12 -13.74 0.31
N GLY A 269 12.36 -13.09 -0.56
CA GLY A 269 12.59 -13.19 -2.01
C GLY A 269 11.58 -12.40 -2.85
N PRO A 270 11.81 -12.30 -4.17
CA PRO A 270 10.87 -11.66 -5.08
C PRO A 270 9.54 -12.45 -5.17
N PRO A 271 8.43 -11.77 -5.55
CA PRO A 271 7.14 -12.44 -5.75
C PRO A 271 7.28 -13.64 -6.69
N GLY A 272 6.80 -14.81 -6.26
CA GLY A 272 6.89 -16.09 -7.00
C GLY A 272 8.03 -17.02 -6.57
N LYS A 273 9.04 -16.53 -5.82
CA LYS A 273 10.11 -17.37 -5.24
C LYS A 273 10.04 -17.49 -3.71
N ARG A 274 9.18 -16.70 -3.08
CA ARG A 274 8.92 -16.73 -1.63
C ARG A 274 7.58 -17.40 -1.34
N ASP A 275 7.41 -17.86 -0.11
CA ASP A 275 6.11 -18.33 0.40
C ASP A 275 5.06 -17.21 0.35
N PHE A 276 3.79 -17.59 0.34
CA PHE A 276 2.69 -16.63 0.32
C PHE A 276 2.72 -15.78 1.60
N PRO A 277 2.83 -14.44 1.49
CA PRO A 277 2.89 -13.57 2.65
C PRO A 277 1.54 -13.54 3.37
N ASN A 278 1.58 -13.75 4.68
CA ASN A 278 0.38 -13.90 5.50
C ASN A 278 -0.08 -12.55 6.09
N TYR A 279 -0.73 -11.72 5.27
CA TYR A 279 -1.35 -10.47 5.75
C TYR A 279 -2.52 -10.69 6.71
N GLY A 280 -3.11 -11.89 6.72
CA GLY A 280 -4.34 -12.21 7.45
C GLY A 280 -4.19 -12.32 8.98
N ILE A 281 -2.97 -12.29 9.52
CA ILE A 281 -2.71 -12.59 10.94
C ILE A 281 -3.22 -11.47 11.86
N SER A 282 -2.91 -10.21 11.56
CA SER A 282 -3.33 -9.05 12.35
C SER A 282 -4.13 -8.04 11.53
N VAL A 283 -4.97 -7.25 12.20
CA VAL A 283 -5.61 -6.07 11.61
C VAL A 283 -4.57 -5.11 11.03
N LEU A 284 -3.43 -4.94 11.71
CA LEU A 284 -2.36 -4.05 11.26
C LEU A 284 -1.78 -4.50 9.91
N THR A 285 -1.50 -5.80 9.76
CA THR A 285 -0.94 -6.36 8.52
C THR A 285 -1.95 -6.30 7.38
N ARG A 286 -3.25 -6.49 7.65
CA ARG A 286 -4.30 -6.34 6.62
C ARG A 286 -4.45 -4.90 6.14
N LEU A 287 -4.32 -3.93 7.04
CA LEU A 287 -4.40 -2.51 6.69
C LEU A 287 -3.22 -2.06 5.82
N LEU A 288 -2.04 -2.66 6.00
CA LEU A 288 -0.80 -2.35 5.28
C LEU A 288 -0.58 -3.18 4.00
N LEU A 289 -1.63 -3.85 3.50
CA LEU A 289 -1.55 -4.74 2.33
C LEU A 289 -1.03 -4.00 1.09
N ASP A 290 -1.51 -2.78 0.84
CA ASP A 290 -1.11 -2.00 -0.34
C ASP A 290 0.26 -1.35 -0.12
N GLU A 291 0.53 -0.93 1.10
CA GLU A 291 1.75 -0.22 1.52
C GLU A 291 2.99 -1.11 1.53
N LEU A 292 2.85 -2.42 1.78
CA LEU A 292 3.98 -3.36 1.81
C LEU A 292 3.80 -4.43 0.74
N GLY A 293 4.63 -4.41 -0.30
CA GLY A 293 4.59 -5.37 -1.40
C GLY A 293 3.40 -5.23 -2.36
N GLY A 294 2.62 -4.15 -2.26
CA GLY A 294 1.42 -3.88 -3.05
C GLY A 294 1.54 -2.67 -3.99
N ASN A 295 0.38 -2.08 -4.32
CA ASN A 295 0.27 -0.90 -5.18
C ASN A 295 0.40 0.38 -4.35
N CYS A 296 1.64 0.73 -3.98
CA CYS A 296 1.94 1.95 -3.25
C CYS A 296 3.43 2.34 -3.38
N PHE A 297 3.71 3.64 -3.53
CA PHE A 297 5.04 4.17 -3.28
C PHE A 297 5.24 4.32 -1.78
N THR A 298 6.05 3.45 -1.18
CA THR A 298 6.30 3.48 0.26
C THR A 298 7.71 3.96 0.55
N ARG A 299 7.82 4.93 1.47
CA ARG A 299 9.08 5.39 2.01
C ARG A 299 9.05 5.33 3.53
N VAL A 300 10.13 4.81 4.08
CA VAL A 300 10.31 4.63 5.51
C VAL A 300 11.16 5.76 6.05
N LEU A 301 10.64 6.48 7.05
CA LEU A 301 11.34 7.48 7.83
C LEU A 301 11.72 6.85 9.17
N PHE A 302 13.01 6.60 9.34
CA PHE A 302 13.56 5.98 10.54
C PHE A 302 14.11 7.05 11.48
N SER A 303 13.48 7.18 12.65
CA SER A 303 13.85 8.16 13.67
C SER A 303 14.61 7.50 14.80
N LEU A 304 15.76 8.06 15.18
CA LEU A 304 16.63 7.52 16.22
C LEU A 304 16.75 8.48 17.43
N PRO A 305 16.62 7.96 18.67
CA PRO A 305 16.85 8.75 19.89
C PRO A 305 18.34 9.01 20.14
N ALA A 306 18.66 9.94 21.05
CA ALA A 306 20.05 10.28 21.42
C ALA A 306 20.82 9.10 22.02
N LYS A 307 20.11 8.32 22.85
CA LYS A 307 20.60 7.14 23.54
C LYS A 307 19.67 5.99 23.18
N PRO A 308 19.91 5.32 22.05
CA PRO A 308 19.11 4.16 21.66
C PRO A 308 19.33 3.02 22.66
N ASP A 309 18.26 2.29 22.96
CA ASP A 309 18.42 1.00 23.62
C ASP A 309 19.09 0.05 22.62
N PRO A 310 20.29 -0.51 22.90
CA PRO A 310 21.05 -1.24 21.90
C PRO A 310 20.27 -2.43 21.33
N GLU A 311 19.41 -3.04 22.14
CA GLU A 311 18.64 -4.22 21.76
C GLU A 311 17.42 -3.86 20.90
N ALA A 312 16.62 -2.87 21.29
CA ALA A 312 15.51 -2.39 20.45
C ALA A 312 16.03 -1.77 19.14
N HIS A 313 17.18 -1.09 19.18
CA HIS A 313 17.85 -0.55 18.00
C HIS A 313 18.28 -1.65 17.02
N ALA A 314 18.80 -2.78 17.53
CA ALA A 314 19.18 -3.91 16.69
C ALA A 314 17.99 -4.48 15.91
N VAL A 315 16.85 -4.64 16.57
CA VAL A 315 15.62 -5.14 15.95
C VAL A 315 15.09 -4.16 14.90
N LEU A 316 15.14 -2.86 15.19
CA LEU A 316 14.71 -1.82 14.27
C LEU A 316 15.61 -1.72 13.03
N VAL A 317 16.93 -1.76 13.19
CA VAL A 317 17.87 -1.79 12.06
C VAL A 317 17.67 -3.05 11.23
N HIS A 318 17.41 -4.21 11.86
CA HIS A 318 17.05 -5.42 11.14
C HIS A 318 15.78 -5.25 10.31
N MET A 319 14.71 -4.72 10.93
CA MET A 319 13.43 -4.47 10.26
C MET A 319 13.60 -3.49 9.09
N ALA A 320 14.36 -2.41 9.26
CA ALA A 320 14.68 -1.47 8.19
C ALA A 320 15.45 -2.11 7.04
N SER A 321 16.46 -2.94 7.34
CA SER A 321 17.25 -3.68 6.34
C SER A 321 16.41 -4.70 5.54
N ARG A 322 15.34 -5.21 6.15
CA ARG A 322 14.39 -6.10 5.47
C ARG A 322 13.42 -5.32 4.61
N LEU A 323 12.94 -4.17 5.08
CA LEU A 323 12.04 -3.30 4.30
C LEU A 323 12.68 -2.85 2.98
N THR A 324 13.97 -2.52 2.95
CA THR A 324 14.66 -2.13 1.70
C THR A 324 14.68 -3.22 0.63
N ARG A 325 14.46 -4.49 1.00
CA ARG A 325 14.38 -5.63 0.07
C ARG A 325 12.97 -5.87 -0.46
N ILE A 326 11.96 -5.23 0.13
CA ILE A 326 10.57 -5.36 -0.33
C ILE A 326 10.40 -4.53 -1.59
N VAL A 327 9.80 -5.15 -2.61
CA VAL A 327 9.51 -4.53 -3.90
C VAL A 327 8.01 -4.23 -3.97
N ASN A 328 7.68 -2.96 -4.15
CA ASN A 328 6.32 -2.51 -4.43
C ASN A 328 6.09 -2.34 -5.94
N CYS A 329 4.81 -2.41 -6.34
CA CYS A 329 4.37 -2.26 -7.72
C CYS A 329 3.37 -1.09 -7.83
N PRO A 330 3.83 0.16 -7.67
CA PRO A 330 2.97 1.33 -7.80
C PRO A 330 2.49 1.48 -9.26
N VAL A 331 1.20 1.72 -9.43
CA VAL A 331 0.52 1.93 -10.70
C VAL A 331 -0.39 3.15 -10.57
N VAL A 332 -0.59 3.88 -11.66
CA VAL A 332 -1.59 4.96 -11.70
C VAL A 332 -2.96 4.34 -11.53
N ASN A 333 -3.71 4.78 -10.53
CA ASN A 333 -5.03 4.25 -10.24
C ASN A 333 -6.09 4.92 -11.11
N ASP A 334 -6.03 4.65 -12.41
CA ASP A 334 -7.08 4.99 -13.35
C ASP A 334 -8.26 4.00 -13.27
N GLN A 335 -9.36 4.32 -13.93
CA GLN A 335 -10.54 3.47 -13.95
C GLN A 335 -10.23 2.03 -14.39
N ALA A 336 -9.33 1.85 -15.37
CA ALA A 336 -8.94 0.53 -15.84
C ALA A 336 -8.20 -0.25 -14.76
N ALA A 337 -7.17 0.33 -14.14
CA ALA A 337 -6.40 -0.30 -13.07
C ALA A 337 -7.28 -0.69 -11.87
N LEU A 338 -8.23 0.17 -11.50
CA LEU A 338 -9.19 -0.11 -10.42
C LEU A 338 -10.10 -1.29 -10.77
N LEU A 339 -10.59 -1.36 -12.01
CA LEU A 339 -11.40 -2.49 -12.49
C LEU A 339 -10.59 -3.80 -12.53
N TRP A 340 -9.34 -3.74 -13.00
CA TRP A 340 -8.43 -4.89 -12.99
C TRP A 340 -8.17 -5.39 -11.57
N ALA A 341 -7.91 -4.48 -10.62
CA ALA A 341 -7.72 -4.81 -9.22
C ALA A 341 -8.98 -5.43 -8.60
N ALA A 342 -10.16 -4.90 -8.93
CA ALA A 342 -11.43 -5.45 -8.47
C ALA A 342 -11.68 -6.86 -9.00
N ARG A 343 -11.47 -7.08 -10.30
CA ARG A 343 -11.58 -8.39 -10.93
C ARG A 343 -10.59 -9.39 -10.35
N ALA A 344 -9.34 -8.97 -10.10
CA ALA A 344 -8.33 -9.81 -9.47
C ALA A 344 -8.77 -10.26 -8.07
N ARG A 345 -9.29 -9.35 -7.24
CA ARG A 345 -9.81 -9.66 -5.89
C ARG A 345 -10.99 -10.62 -5.95
N GLU A 346 -11.91 -10.43 -6.89
CA GLU A 346 -13.04 -11.33 -7.11
C GLU A 346 -12.58 -12.76 -7.45
N LEU A 347 -11.63 -12.90 -8.39
CA LEU A 347 -11.04 -14.19 -8.74
C LEU A 347 -10.34 -14.85 -7.54
N THR A 348 -9.57 -14.10 -6.75
CA THR A 348 -8.93 -14.63 -5.54
C THR A 348 -9.97 -15.12 -4.53
N ARG A 349 -11.07 -14.39 -4.35
CA ARG A 349 -12.15 -14.77 -3.43
C ARG A 349 -12.84 -16.06 -3.89
N HIS A 350 -13.13 -16.20 -5.17
CA HIS A 350 -13.70 -17.43 -5.74
C HIS A 350 -12.75 -18.62 -5.61
N ALA A 351 -11.46 -18.43 -5.88
CA ALA A 351 -10.45 -19.48 -5.72
C ALA A 351 -10.37 -19.97 -4.27
N LEU A 352 -10.42 -19.05 -3.29
CA LEU A 352 -10.43 -19.40 -1.87
C LEU A 352 -11.70 -20.18 -1.48
N GLN A 353 -12.86 -19.77 -1.98
CA GLN A 353 -14.13 -20.49 -1.76
C GLN A 353 -14.09 -21.90 -2.35
N MET A 354 -13.54 -22.07 -3.55
CA MET A 354 -13.37 -23.38 -4.18
C MET A 354 -12.40 -24.26 -3.39
N ALA A 355 -11.27 -23.71 -2.93
CA ALA A 355 -10.33 -24.46 -2.08
C ALA A 355 -11.00 -24.95 -0.78
N GLN A 356 -11.79 -24.09 -0.14
CA GLN A 356 -12.55 -24.43 1.06
C GLN A 356 -13.62 -25.50 0.80
N SER A 357 -14.35 -25.44 -0.33
CA SER A 357 -15.36 -26.45 -0.67
C SER A 357 -14.73 -27.81 -1.00
N THR A 358 -13.56 -27.85 -1.64
CA THR A 358 -12.79 -29.10 -1.82
C THR A 358 -12.28 -29.67 -0.50
N ALA A 359 -11.84 -28.84 0.46
CA ALA A 359 -11.39 -29.31 1.77
C ALA A 359 -12.53 -29.86 2.66
N ILE A 360 -13.75 -29.35 2.51
CA ILE A 360 -14.95 -29.84 3.22
C ILE A 360 -15.42 -31.19 2.63
N THR A 361 -15.18 -31.41 1.35
CA THR A 361 -15.57 -32.66 0.66
C THR A 361 -14.62 -33.81 1.01
N SER A 362 -13.32 -33.54 1.22
CA SER A 362 -12.35 -34.54 1.71
C SER A 362 -12.56 -34.93 3.18
N THR A 363 -12.97 -34.00 4.05
CA THR A 363 -13.29 -34.32 5.46
C THR A 363 -14.59 -35.14 5.61
N LYS A 364 -15.59 -34.93 4.74
CA LYS A 364 -16.80 -35.78 4.71
C LYS A 364 -16.58 -37.17 4.12
N ALA A 365 -15.61 -37.34 3.22
CA ALA A 365 -15.25 -38.67 2.70
C ALA A 365 -14.54 -39.55 3.75
N THR A 366 -13.92 -38.95 4.76
CA THR A 366 -13.19 -39.69 5.81
C THR A 366 -14.11 -40.13 6.97
N THR A 367 -15.22 -39.43 7.22
CA THR A 367 -16.20 -39.80 8.26
C THR A 367 -17.24 -40.84 7.82
N ALA A 368 -17.38 -41.12 6.52
CA ALA A 368 -18.27 -42.18 6.02
C ALA A 368 -17.63 -43.58 6.01
N ALA A 369 -16.31 -43.70 6.23
CA ALA A 369 -15.58 -44.98 6.15
C ALA A 369 -15.10 -45.53 7.52
N ALA A 370 -15.36 -44.83 8.63
CA ALA A 370 -14.84 -45.21 9.95
C ALA A 370 -15.95 -45.75 10.89
N THR A 371 -16.49 -46.93 10.55
CA THR A 371 -17.12 -47.81 11.55
C THR A 371 -16.24 -49.04 11.70
N LYS A 372 -15.23 -48.94 12.58
CA LYS A 372 -14.63 -49.99 13.43
C LYS A 372 -13.23 -49.54 13.90
N GLN A 373 -13.11 -49.23 15.18
CA GLN A 373 -11.85 -49.31 15.94
C GLN A 373 -11.41 -50.78 16.07
N PRO A 374 -10.10 -51.09 16.23
CA PRO A 374 -9.42 -50.94 17.51
C PRO A 374 -8.00 -50.32 17.46
N GLU A 375 -7.53 -50.05 18.67
CA GLU A 375 -6.35 -49.33 19.14
C GLU A 375 -4.98 -49.87 18.70
N GLY A 376 -3.96 -49.00 18.73
CA GLY A 376 -2.56 -49.43 18.87
C GLY A 376 -1.52 -48.63 18.07
N SER A 377 -0.73 -47.83 18.81
CA SER A 377 0.68 -47.44 18.57
C SER A 377 1.13 -46.77 17.25
N ALA A 378 1.65 -45.55 17.43
CA ALA A 378 2.81 -44.91 16.81
C ALA A 378 3.26 -45.33 15.38
N GLY A 379 3.25 -44.35 14.48
CA GLY A 379 4.00 -44.39 13.21
C GLY A 379 3.35 -43.53 12.13
N HIS A 380 3.62 -42.22 12.11
CA HIS A 380 3.23 -41.34 11.00
C HIS A 380 4.06 -41.68 9.75
N ALA A 381 3.66 -42.73 9.03
CA ALA A 381 4.01 -42.90 7.63
C ALA A 381 2.90 -42.23 6.81
N ILE A 382 3.15 -41.01 6.33
CA ILE A 382 2.27 -40.31 5.38
C ILE A 382 2.37 -41.09 4.05
N VAL A 383 1.41 -41.97 3.83
CA VAL A 383 1.28 -42.76 2.59
C VAL A 383 0.74 -41.86 1.48
N TYR A 384 1.47 -41.85 0.35
CA TYR A 384 1.24 -41.09 -0.89
C TYR A 384 -0.09 -41.41 -1.59
N THR A 385 -1.22 -40.90 -1.10
CA THR A 385 -2.51 -40.91 -1.84
C THR A 385 -2.77 -39.62 -2.64
N ASP A 386 -2.15 -38.49 -2.29
CA ASP A 386 -2.38 -37.19 -2.96
C ASP A 386 -1.65 -37.02 -4.31
N ALA A 387 -0.56 -37.74 -4.56
CA ALA A 387 0.27 -37.53 -5.74
C ALA A 387 -0.40 -37.95 -7.07
N ARG A 388 -1.39 -38.86 -7.04
CA ARG A 388 -2.14 -39.25 -8.25
C ARG A 388 -3.21 -38.22 -8.60
N ASN A 389 -3.91 -37.69 -7.60
CA ASN A 389 -4.92 -36.65 -7.78
C ASN A 389 -4.27 -35.33 -8.24
N LEU A 390 -3.10 -34.98 -7.69
CA LEU A 390 -2.36 -33.81 -8.16
C LEU A 390 -1.92 -33.95 -9.62
N ARG A 391 -1.43 -35.13 -10.02
CA ARG A 391 -1.02 -35.38 -11.42
C ARG A 391 -2.21 -35.32 -12.38
N GLN A 392 -3.37 -35.81 -11.97
CA GLN A 392 -4.59 -35.71 -12.76
C GLN A 392 -5.03 -34.25 -12.92
N ASN A 393 -5.07 -33.48 -11.83
CA ASN A 393 -5.43 -32.05 -11.88
C ASN A 393 -4.42 -31.24 -12.72
N VAL A 394 -3.12 -31.51 -12.59
CA VAL A 394 -2.09 -30.89 -13.43
C VAL A 394 -2.31 -31.25 -14.89
N SER A 395 -2.59 -32.51 -15.22
CA SER A 395 -2.84 -32.93 -16.60
C SER A 395 -4.10 -32.27 -17.20
N GLU A 396 -5.15 -32.08 -16.39
CA GLU A 396 -6.38 -31.42 -16.81
C GLU A 396 -6.17 -29.91 -17.03
N LEU A 397 -5.43 -29.25 -16.14
CA LEU A 397 -5.07 -27.85 -16.27
C LEU A 397 -4.18 -27.60 -17.49
N THR A 398 -3.20 -28.47 -17.76
CA THR A 398 -2.36 -28.38 -18.96
C THR A 398 -3.21 -28.53 -20.22
N ARG A 399 -4.14 -29.49 -20.26
CA ARG A 399 -5.07 -29.66 -21.38
C ARG A 399 -5.93 -28.42 -21.62
N ARG A 400 -6.39 -27.78 -20.54
CA ARG A 400 -7.22 -26.59 -20.61
C ARG A 400 -6.44 -25.36 -21.07
N LEU A 401 -5.18 -25.24 -20.65
CA LEU A 401 -4.24 -24.24 -21.17
C LEU A 401 -3.99 -24.42 -22.68
N GLU A 402 -3.78 -25.64 -23.14
CA GLU A 402 -3.60 -25.96 -24.56
C GLU A 402 -4.84 -25.52 -25.38
N GLN A 403 -6.04 -25.84 -24.90
CA GLN A 403 -7.29 -25.43 -25.53
C GLN A 403 -7.43 -23.91 -25.61
N LEU A 404 -7.15 -23.21 -24.50
CA LEU A 404 -7.24 -21.75 -24.48
C LEU A 404 -6.21 -21.10 -25.42
N ASN A 405 -5.02 -21.68 -25.53
CA ASN A 405 -3.98 -21.17 -26.42
C ASN A 405 -4.36 -21.37 -27.89
N GLN A 406 -5.01 -22.49 -28.23
CA GLN A 406 -5.58 -22.71 -29.57
C GLN A 406 -6.72 -21.75 -29.88
N GLU A 407 -7.62 -21.49 -28.93
CA GLU A 407 -8.68 -20.49 -29.09
C GLU A 407 -8.10 -19.08 -29.26
N TYR A 408 -7.04 -18.76 -28.52
CA TYR A 408 -6.34 -17.48 -28.65
C TYR A 408 -5.71 -17.33 -30.05
N LEU A 409 -4.99 -18.34 -30.52
CA LEU A 409 -4.41 -18.36 -31.87
C LEU A 409 -5.49 -18.22 -32.95
N HIS A 410 -6.60 -18.95 -32.83
CA HIS A 410 -7.71 -18.83 -33.77
C HIS A 410 -8.32 -17.43 -33.77
N ASN A 411 -8.54 -16.84 -32.60
CA ASN A 411 -9.04 -15.48 -32.48
C ASN A 411 -8.04 -14.44 -33.04
N THR A 412 -6.73 -14.65 -32.88
CA THR A 412 -5.74 -13.77 -33.49
C THR A 412 -5.76 -13.86 -35.02
N ASP A 413 -5.90 -15.06 -35.58
CA ASP A 413 -5.99 -15.26 -37.03
C ASP A 413 -7.26 -14.62 -37.60
N GLU A 414 -8.40 -14.77 -36.93
CA GLU A 414 -9.66 -14.11 -37.32
C GLU A 414 -9.53 -12.57 -37.24
N ARG A 415 -8.86 -12.02 -36.22
CA ARG A 415 -8.60 -10.57 -36.15
C ARG A 415 -7.72 -10.08 -37.30
N VAL A 416 -6.66 -10.82 -37.64
CA VAL A 416 -5.79 -10.49 -38.78
C VAL A 416 -6.57 -10.57 -40.09
N ARG A 417 -7.40 -11.59 -40.26
CA ARG A 417 -8.27 -11.76 -41.42
C ARG A 417 -9.24 -10.59 -41.57
N LEU A 418 -9.94 -10.21 -40.51
CA LEU A 418 -10.85 -9.07 -40.51
C LEU A 418 -10.12 -7.75 -40.79
N SER A 419 -8.93 -7.56 -40.21
CA SER A 419 -8.10 -6.38 -40.50
C SER A 419 -7.68 -6.30 -41.96
N LYS A 420 -7.34 -7.45 -42.59
CA LYS A 420 -7.01 -7.51 -44.02
C LYS A 420 -8.21 -7.18 -44.90
N ILE A 421 -9.40 -7.72 -44.58
CA ILE A 421 -10.64 -7.40 -45.32
C ILE A 421 -10.94 -5.90 -45.21
N TRP A 422 -10.79 -5.33 -44.01
CA TRP A 422 -11.01 -3.91 -43.79
C TRP A 422 -10.04 -3.04 -44.60
N MET A 423 -8.73 -3.35 -44.62
CA MET A 423 -7.77 -2.63 -45.46
C MET A 423 -8.10 -2.70 -46.95
N MET A 424 -8.51 -3.87 -47.46
CA MET A 424 -8.91 -3.99 -48.87
C MET A 424 -10.16 -3.16 -49.18
N GLY A 425 -11.13 -3.10 -48.25
CA GLY A 425 -12.30 -2.24 -48.38
C GLY A 425 -11.93 -0.76 -48.36
N GLU A 426 -11.00 -0.35 -47.50
CA GLU A 426 -10.52 1.03 -47.42
C GLU A 426 -9.76 1.43 -48.70
N GLU A 427 -8.91 0.54 -49.24
CA GLU A 427 -8.22 0.78 -50.51
C GLU A 427 -9.21 0.93 -51.67
N GLN A 428 -10.28 0.14 -51.71
CA GLN A 428 -11.35 0.28 -52.70
C GLN A 428 -12.09 1.62 -52.56
N ASN A 429 -12.38 2.06 -51.33
CA ASN A 429 -13.00 3.36 -51.08
C ASN A 429 -12.12 4.52 -51.54
N VAL A 430 -10.81 4.45 -51.30
CA VAL A 430 -9.85 5.47 -51.76
C VAL A 430 -9.85 5.54 -53.29
N ARG A 431 -9.76 4.38 -53.97
CA ARG A 431 -9.80 4.34 -55.45
C ARG A 431 -11.11 4.91 -56.01
N LEU A 432 -12.25 4.55 -55.42
CA LEU A 432 -13.55 5.10 -55.83
C LEU A 432 -13.61 6.62 -55.62
N ASN A 433 -13.05 7.13 -54.53
CA ASN A 433 -12.99 8.58 -54.28
C ASN A 433 -12.07 9.30 -55.29
N GLU A 434 -10.95 8.70 -55.69
CA GLU A 434 -10.07 9.23 -56.74
C GLU A 434 -10.78 9.27 -58.11
N GLU A 435 -11.48 8.19 -58.48
CA GLU A 435 -12.31 8.14 -59.69
C GLU A 435 -13.43 9.19 -59.67
N LEU A 436 -14.07 9.39 -58.51
CA LEU A 436 -15.12 10.39 -58.35
C LEU A 436 -14.54 11.82 -58.47
N ALA A 437 -13.37 12.07 -57.88
CA ALA A 437 -12.69 13.36 -57.97
C ALA A 437 -12.27 13.68 -59.41
N THR A 438 -11.72 12.71 -60.15
CA THR A 438 -11.34 12.89 -61.56
C THR A 438 -12.56 13.11 -62.46
N ALA A 439 -13.64 12.35 -62.26
CA ALA A 439 -14.89 12.57 -62.97
C ALA A 439 -15.48 13.97 -62.70
N GLN A 440 -15.36 14.50 -61.46
CA GLN A 440 -15.79 15.86 -61.13
C GLN A 440 -14.93 16.93 -61.80
N THR A 441 -13.60 16.74 -61.87
CA THR A 441 -12.73 17.68 -62.58
C THR A 441 -13.04 17.71 -64.07
N ASP A 442 -13.26 16.56 -64.69
CA ASP A 442 -13.61 16.46 -66.11
C ASP A 442 -14.95 17.15 -66.41
N LEU A 443 -15.94 16.96 -65.54
CA LEU A 443 -17.25 17.62 -65.66
C LEU A 443 -17.13 19.15 -65.52
N ASN A 444 -16.27 19.62 -64.62
CA ASN A 444 -16.00 21.04 -64.46
C ASN A 444 -15.24 21.63 -65.66
N GLU A 445 -14.28 20.91 -66.23
CA GLU A 445 -13.62 21.34 -67.48
C GLU A 445 -14.60 21.45 -68.65
N LEU A 446 -15.49 20.48 -68.81
CA LEU A 446 -16.53 20.51 -69.84
C LEU A 446 -17.52 21.67 -69.63
N ARG A 447 -17.80 22.05 -68.38
CA ARG A 447 -18.59 23.25 -68.06
C ARG A 447 -17.87 24.55 -68.41
N ILE A 448 -16.56 24.63 -68.25
CA ILE A 448 -15.76 25.82 -68.56
C ILE A 448 -15.56 25.99 -70.08
N LYS A 449 -15.50 24.87 -70.83
CA LYS A 449 -15.34 24.86 -72.30
C LYS A 449 -16.64 25.16 -73.08
N ARG A 450 -17.78 25.34 -72.39
CA ARG A 450 -19.09 25.64 -72.96
C ARG A 450 -19.48 27.07 -72.62
#